data_AF-A0A8H7S2M0-F1
#
_entry.id   AF-A0A8H7S2M0-F1
#
_cell.length_a   1.000
_cell.length_b   1.000
_cell.length_c   1.000
_cell.angle_alpha   90.00
_cell.angle_beta   90.00
_cell.angle_gamma   90.00
#
_symmetry.space_group_name_H-M   'P 1'
#
loop_
_entity.id
_entity.type
_entity.pdbx_description
1 polymer ?
#
loop_
_entity_poly.entity_id
_entity_poly.type
_entity_poly.pdbx_seq_one_letter_code
_entity_poly.pdbx_strand_id
1 'polypeptide(L)'
;MLYLPKVFLWLPHPLINYKLKCQERNCTSHLTINGYPKNPPARRVVDLKRNFYVMSMTYICTNKHCKKTLSAHNKGIIRQLPLYLQQEFPAYFTHRTGISKDVGDVFRLCVQNALGPKRFQKVLQELQRLTHARPEFQYFNYTNSRRTSPTLEEIISPPTFQTFSSYVDKDGYAGYIPSGQYLRIIYTVIINEICHLIDKQMMVLGGRVLKGDHTTAKM
;
A
#
# COMPACT_ATOMS: atom_id res chain seq x y z
N MET A 1 -2.51 -25.38 -2.90
CA MET A 1 -1.69 -24.31 -2.27
C MET A 1 -2.61 -23.18 -1.89
N LEU A 2 -2.89 -23.04 -0.59
CA LEU A 2 -3.80 -22.04 -0.03
C LEU A 2 -3.06 -20.69 -0.01
N TYR A 3 -3.64 -19.66 -0.62
CA TYR A 3 -3.09 -18.31 -0.52
C TYR A 3 -3.14 -17.84 0.94
N LEU A 4 -1.99 -17.48 1.49
CA LEU A 4 -1.89 -16.81 2.79
C LEU A 4 -1.57 -15.34 2.54
N PRO A 5 -2.45 -14.40 2.92
CA PRO A 5 -2.19 -12.99 2.73
C PRO A 5 -0.98 -12.57 3.56
N LYS A 6 -0.08 -11.79 2.96
CA LYS A 6 1.00 -11.15 3.70
C LYS A 6 0.39 -10.09 4.63
N VAL A 7 0.75 -10.14 5.91
CA VAL A 7 0.33 -9.15 6.90
C VAL A 7 1.57 -8.45 7.46
N PHE A 8 1.57 -7.12 7.40
CA PHE A 8 2.55 -6.26 8.04
C PHE A 8 1.96 -5.74 9.35
N LEU A 9 2.59 -6.09 10.46
CA LEU A 9 2.16 -5.69 11.79
C LEU A 9 2.86 -4.38 12.19
N TRP A 10 2.09 -3.31 12.34
CA TRP A 10 2.58 -1.98 12.68
C TRP A 10 2.29 -1.63 14.15
N LEU A 11 3.31 -1.82 14.99
CA LEU A 11 3.27 -1.58 16.44
C LEU A 11 4.45 -0.71 16.87
N PRO A 12 4.40 0.62 16.65
CA PRO A 12 5.54 1.48 16.98
C PRO A 12 5.68 1.78 18.48
N HIS A 13 4.65 1.50 19.30
CA HIS A 13 4.64 1.88 20.72
C HIS A 13 5.78 1.27 21.56
N PRO A 14 6.14 -0.01 21.42
CA PRO A 14 7.27 -0.58 22.16
C PRO A 14 8.63 -0.01 21.76
N LEU A 15 8.71 0.69 20.62
CA LEU A 15 9.94 1.23 20.04
C LEU A 15 10.17 2.71 20.41
N ILE A 16 9.26 3.32 21.15
CA ILE A 16 9.35 4.72 21.59
C ILE A 16 9.31 4.82 23.11
N ASN A 17 10.08 5.74 23.68
CA ASN A 17 10.14 6.00 25.12
C ASN A 17 9.34 7.26 25.55
N TYR A 18 8.58 7.85 24.63
CA TYR A 18 7.79 9.05 24.88
C TYR A 18 6.31 8.85 24.52
N LYS A 19 5.46 9.72 25.06
CA LYS A 19 4.01 9.69 24.81
C LYS A 19 3.66 10.47 23.55
N LEU A 20 2.91 9.85 22.65
CA LEU A 20 2.35 10.51 21.48
C LEU A 20 1.36 11.60 21.90
N LYS A 21 1.34 12.71 21.17
CA LYS A 21 0.46 13.86 21.38
C LYS A 21 -0.81 13.74 20.54
N CYS A 22 -1.92 14.23 21.08
CA CYS A 22 -3.16 14.35 20.33
C CYS A 22 -3.01 15.36 19.19
N GLN A 23 -3.69 15.12 18.06
CA GLN A 23 -3.65 15.99 16.87
C GLN A 23 -4.84 16.94 16.79
N GLU A 24 -5.77 16.87 17.75
CA GLU A 24 -6.95 17.72 17.74
C GLU A 24 -6.57 19.16 18.12
N ARG A 25 -7.16 20.13 17.43
CA ARG A 25 -6.89 21.55 17.70
C ARG A 25 -7.31 21.85 19.15
N ASN A 26 -6.44 22.56 19.88
CA ASN A 26 -6.63 22.91 21.30
C ASN A 26 -6.58 21.73 22.29
N CYS A 27 -6.10 20.56 21.88
CA CYS A 27 -5.85 19.44 22.80
C CYS A 27 -4.34 19.24 23.03
N THR A 28 -3.88 19.46 24.25
CA THR A 28 -2.47 19.27 24.65
C THR A 28 -2.20 17.90 25.28
N SER A 29 -3.23 17.06 25.38
CA SER A 29 -3.15 15.78 26.06
C SER A 29 -2.44 14.71 25.22
N HIS A 30 -2.09 13.61 25.89
CA HIS A 30 -1.40 12.49 25.28
C HIS A 30 -2.37 11.43 24.77
N LEU A 31 -1.83 10.54 23.95
CA LEU A 31 -2.51 9.37 23.44
C LEU A 31 -2.09 8.14 24.24
N THR A 32 -3.05 7.23 24.45
CA THR A 32 -2.84 5.91 25.07
C THR A 32 -3.35 4.81 24.14
N ILE A 33 -2.85 3.59 24.32
CA ILE A 33 -3.27 2.46 23.50
C ILE A 33 -4.74 2.14 23.75
N ASN A 34 -5.51 1.98 22.67
CA ASN A 34 -6.92 1.62 22.68
C ASN A 34 -7.17 0.21 22.09
N GLY A 35 -6.10 -0.51 21.72
CA GLY A 35 -6.19 -1.86 21.15
C GLY A 35 -6.36 -1.89 19.63
N TYR A 36 -6.73 -3.04 19.08
CA TYR A 36 -6.91 -3.24 17.64
C TYR A 36 -8.29 -2.73 17.17
N PRO A 37 -8.37 -2.12 15.97
CA PRO A 37 -9.65 -1.74 15.39
C PRO A 37 -10.47 -3.00 15.10
N LYS A 38 -11.78 -2.96 15.37
CA LYS A 38 -12.67 -4.10 15.10
C LYS A 38 -13.01 -4.20 13.61
N ASN A 39 -13.29 -3.08 12.95
CA ASN A 39 -13.75 -3.04 11.56
C ASN A 39 -13.14 -1.87 10.77
N PRO A 40 -12.21 -2.11 9.83
CA PRO A 40 -11.51 -3.38 9.57
C PRO A 40 -10.31 -3.58 10.54
N PRO A 41 -9.97 -4.83 10.90
CA PRO A 41 -8.80 -5.14 11.74
C PRO A 41 -7.46 -4.92 11.02
N ALA A 42 -7.44 -5.11 9.71
CA ALA A 42 -6.30 -4.85 8.86
C ALA A 42 -6.73 -4.15 7.58
N ARG A 43 -5.88 -3.26 7.06
CA ARG A 43 -6.17 -2.47 5.86
C ARG A 43 -5.36 -3.00 4.69
N ARG A 44 -6.02 -3.19 3.55
CA ARG A 44 -5.36 -3.61 2.31
C ARG A 44 -4.40 -2.53 1.83
N VAL A 45 -3.25 -2.97 1.35
CA VAL A 45 -2.24 -2.19 0.66
C VAL A 45 -1.97 -2.84 -0.69
N VAL A 46 -2.10 -2.04 -1.74
CA VAL A 46 -1.83 -2.47 -3.10
C VAL A 46 -0.33 -2.40 -3.34
N ASP A 47 0.25 -3.49 -3.84
CA ASP A 47 1.69 -3.59 -4.12
C ASP A 47 1.91 -4.05 -5.57
N LEU A 48 3.15 -4.00 -6.05
CA LEU A 48 3.50 -4.32 -7.45
C LEU A 48 3.14 -5.77 -7.82
N LYS A 49 3.43 -6.72 -6.91
CA LYS A 49 3.28 -8.17 -7.15
C LYS A 49 2.02 -8.74 -6.51
N ARG A 50 1.83 -8.49 -5.21
CA ARG A 50 0.72 -9.03 -4.43
C ARG A 50 0.29 -8.04 -3.37
N ASN A 51 -1.01 -7.85 -3.23
CA ASN A 51 -1.55 -7.03 -2.15
C ASN A 51 -1.19 -7.64 -0.79
N PHE A 52 -0.96 -6.79 0.19
CA PHE A 52 -0.75 -7.19 1.59
C PHE A 52 -1.68 -6.39 2.48
N TYR A 53 -1.71 -6.74 3.77
CA TYR A 53 -2.53 -6.06 4.76
C TYR A 53 -1.64 -5.43 5.82
N VAL A 54 -1.97 -4.22 6.24
CA VAL A 54 -1.35 -3.60 7.42
C VAL A 54 -2.32 -3.70 8.57
N MET A 55 -1.88 -4.36 9.65
CA MET A 55 -2.59 -4.42 10.92
C MET A 55 -1.90 -3.47 11.89
N SER A 56 -2.66 -2.61 12.54
CA SER A 56 -2.09 -1.59 13.44
C SER A 56 -3.01 -1.34 14.63
N MET A 57 -2.44 -1.01 15.77
CA MET A 57 -3.22 -0.55 16.92
C MET A 57 -3.87 0.81 16.68
N THR A 58 -4.86 1.11 17.51
CA THR A 58 -5.46 2.43 17.66
C THR A 58 -5.02 3.07 18.97
N TYR A 59 -5.00 4.39 18.96
CA TYR A 59 -4.74 5.21 20.11
C TYR A 59 -5.95 6.07 20.42
N ILE A 60 -6.21 6.30 21.70
CA ILE A 60 -7.25 7.20 22.19
C ILE A 60 -6.62 8.30 23.03
N CYS A 61 -7.13 9.53 22.87
CA CYS A 61 -6.71 10.65 23.69
C CYS A 61 -7.16 10.47 25.15
N THR A 62 -6.28 10.83 26.09
CA THR A 62 -6.54 10.68 27.54
C THR A 62 -7.49 11.73 28.10
N ASN A 63 -7.76 12.81 27.35
CA ASN A 63 -8.66 13.87 27.80
C ASN A 63 -10.11 13.41 27.68
N LYS A 64 -10.87 13.50 28.79
CA LYS A 64 -12.29 13.13 28.83
C LYS A 64 -13.16 13.90 27.83
N HIS A 65 -12.78 15.15 27.51
CA HIS A 65 -13.48 16.01 26.55
C HIS A 65 -13.02 15.78 25.09
N CYS A 66 -11.82 15.24 24.88
CA CYS A 66 -11.31 14.91 23.54
C CYS A 66 -11.26 13.39 23.38
N LYS A 67 -12.33 12.77 22.87
CA LYS A 67 -12.42 11.32 22.64
C LYS A 67 -11.83 10.89 21.28
N LYS A 68 -10.84 11.64 20.78
CA LYS A 68 -10.28 11.39 19.45
C LYS A 68 -9.56 10.05 19.44
N THR A 69 -9.90 9.21 18.46
CA THR A 69 -9.23 7.94 18.21
C THR A 69 -8.46 8.03 16.89
N LEU A 70 -7.20 7.59 16.91
CA LEU A 70 -6.29 7.64 15.76
C LEU A 70 -5.62 6.29 15.58
N SER A 71 -5.59 5.75 14.37
CA SER A 71 -4.81 4.54 14.07
C SER A 71 -3.30 4.83 14.12
N ALA A 72 -2.48 3.85 14.46
CA ALA A 72 -1.03 4.00 14.49
C ALA A 72 -0.40 4.30 13.12
N HIS A 73 -1.12 3.96 12.05
CA HIS A 73 -0.75 4.32 10.68
C HIS A 73 -1.28 5.70 10.22
N ASN A 74 -1.88 6.49 11.13
CA ASN A 74 -2.30 7.85 10.79
C ASN A 74 -1.07 8.74 10.54
N LYS A 75 -1.14 9.59 9.49
CA LYS A 75 0.00 10.42 9.06
C LYS A 75 0.58 11.29 10.17
N GLY A 76 -0.26 11.92 10.99
CA GLY A 76 0.26 12.75 12.08
C GLY A 76 0.81 11.94 13.26
N ILE A 77 0.49 10.63 13.37
CA ILE A 77 1.10 9.74 14.36
C ILE A 77 2.47 9.31 13.85
N ILE A 78 2.55 8.89 12.59
CA ILE A 78 3.82 8.53 11.95
C ILE A 78 4.81 9.69 12.04
N ARG A 79 4.39 10.94 11.75
CA ARG A 79 5.24 12.13 11.85
C ARG A 79 5.82 12.40 13.24
N GLN A 80 5.21 11.87 14.30
CA GLN A 80 5.73 12.00 15.67
C GLN A 80 6.76 10.93 16.01
N LEU A 81 6.93 9.90 15.19
CA LEU A 81 7.92 8.83 15.39
C LEU A 81 9.32 9.30 14.98
N PRO A 82 10.40 8.65 15.45
CA PRO A 82 11.73 8.90 14.93
C PRO A 82 11.81 8.59 13.42
N LEU A 83 12.67 9.30 12.69
CA LEU A 83 12.76 9.21 11.22
C LEU A 83 12.96 7.78 10.71
N TYR A 84 13.77 6.98 11.40
CA TYR A 84 14.00 5.58 11.01
C TYR A 84 12.70 4.76 11.03
N LEU A 85 11.85 4.92 12.06
CA LEU A 85 10.53 4.26 12.10
C LEU A 85 9.58 4.80 11.02
N GLN A 86 9.64 6.10 10.71
CA GLN A 86 8.84 6.67 9.63
C GLN A 86 9.19 6.03 8.27
N GLN A 87 10.47 5.73 8.06
CA GLN A 87 10.95 5.07 6.85
C GLN A 87 10.50 3.61 6.75
N GLU A 88 10.54 2.87 7.86
CA GLU A 88 10.08 1.46 7.94
C GLU A 88 8.59 1.28 7.63
N PHE A 89 7.77 2.33 7.80
CA PHE A 89 6.35 2.23 7.49
C PHE A 89 6.14 2.01 5.97
N PRO A 90 5.46 0.93 5.51
CA PRO A 90 5.60 0.47 4.12
C PRO A 90 4.61 1.08 3.13
N ALA A 91 3.71 1.96 3.55
CA ALA A 91 2.53 2.31 2.75
C ALA A 91 2.16 3.81 2.78
N TYR A 92 1.51 4.25 1.71
CA TYR A 92 0.73 5.49 1.69
C TYR A 92 -0.75 5.16 1.86
N PHE A 93 -1.38 5.68 2.92
CA PHE A 93 -2.79 5.46 3.18
C PHE A 93 -3.67 6.63 2.74
N THR A 94 -4.82 6.30 2.14
CA THR A 94 -5.98 7.20 2.02
C THR A 94 -7.11 6.72 2.93
N HIS A 95 -8.37 7.03 2.63
CA HIS A 95 -9.50 6.72 3.50
C HIS A 95 -9.77 5.21 3.63
N ARG A 96 -9.80 4.44 2.52
CA ARG A 96 -10.23 3.02 2.55
C ARG A 96 -9.12 1.99 2.28
N THR A 97 -8.12 2.33 1.48
CA THR A 97 -7.01 1.43 1.14
C THR A 97 -5.70 2.22 1.06
N GLY A 98 -4.57 1.52 1.02
CA GLY A 98 -3.26 2.11 0.74
C GLY A 98 -2.62 1.56 -0.52
N ILE A 99 -1.49 2.17 -0.88
CA ILE A 99 -0.51 1.59 -1.81
C ILE A 99 0.84 1.45 -1.10
N SER A 100 1.68 0.52 -1.50
CA SER A 100 3.04 0.42 -0.97
C SER A 100 3.88 1.64 -1.37
N LYS A 101 4.92 1.94 -0.60
CA LYS A 101 5.92 2.95 -0.99
C LYS A 101 6.58 2.59 -2.32
N ASP A 102 6.89 1.31 -2.54
CA ASP A 102 7.45 0.80 -3.80
C ASP A 102 6.55 1.11 -5.02
N VAL A 103 5.22 0.88 -4.89
CA VAL A 103 4.27 1.30 -5.94
C VAL A 103 4.29 2.81 -6.13
N GLY A 104 4.37 3.57 -5.05
CA GLY A 104 4.45 5.04 -5.10
C GLY A 104 5.69 5.54 -5.86
N ASP A 105 6.85 4.93 -5.60
CA ASP A 105 8.12 5.29 -6.23
C ASP A 105 8.10 4.99 -7.73
N VAL A 106 7.69 3.78 -8.12
CA VAL A 106 7.53 3.40 -9.53
C VAL A 106 6.47 4.28 -10.20
N PHE A 107 5.35 4.55 -9.53
CA PHE A 107 4.28 5.36 -10.10
C PHE A 107 4.74 6.80 -10.37
N ARG A 108 5.51 7.39 -9.45
CA ARG A 108 6.10 8.72 -9.65
C ARG A 108 7.02 8.75 -10.88
N LEU A 109 7.88 7.75 -11.03
CA LEU A 109 8.75 7.61 -12.22
C LEU A 109 7.91 7.49 -13.51
N CYS A 110 6.84 6.71 -13.48
CA CYS A 110 5.92 6.58 -14.61
C CYS A 110 5.28 7.91 -14.99
N VAL A 111 4.75 8.67 -14.03
CA VAL A 111 4.13 9.97 -14.31
C VAL A 111 5.13 10.97 -14.89
N GLN A 112 6.37 10.98 -14.39
CA GLN A 112 7.46 11.80 -14.94
C GLN A 112 7.80 11.45 -16.40
N ASN A 113 7.59 10.18 -16.81
CA ASN A 113 7.80 9.69 -18.16
C ASN A 113 6.49 9.58 -18.97
N ALA A 114 5.55 10.52 -18.75
CA ALA A 114 4.28 10.63 -19.48
C ALA A 114 3.33 9.41 -19.38
N LEU A 115 3.50 8.55 -18.37
CA LEU A 115 2.62 7.43 -18.09
C LEU A 115 1.66 7.78 -16.95
N GLY A 116 0.50 8.32 -17.33
CA GLY A 116 -0.52 8.78 -16.38
C GLY A 116 -1.25 7.66 -15.61
N PRO A 117 -2.09 8.02 -14.61
CA PRO A 117 -2.71 7.08 -13.67
C PRO A 117 -3.49 5.92 -14.32
N LYS A 118 -4.26 6.18 -15.38
CA LYS A 118 -5.03 5.15 -16.09
C LYS A 118 -4.14 4.11 -16.78
N ARG A 119 -3.01 4.55 -17.36
CA ARG A 119 -2.05 3.64 -18.00
C ARG A 119 -1.31 2.82 -16.94
N PHE A 120 -0.92 3.48 -15.84
CA PHE A 120 -0.25 2.81 -14.73
C PHE A 120 -1.13 1.74 -14.08
N GLN A 121 -2.43 2.00 -13.94
CA GLN A 121 -3.40 1.00 -13.48
C GLN A 121 -3.33 -0.29 -14.31
N LYS A 122 -3.25 -0.18 -15.64
CA LYS A 122 -3.16 -1.36 -16.52
C LYS A 122 -1.84 -2.11 -16.31
N VAL A 123 -0.73 -1.39 -16.19
CA VAL A 123 0.58 -1.98 -15.86
C VAL A 123 0.50 -2.76 -14.55
N LEU A 124 -0.05 -2.15 -13.50
CA LEU A 124 -0.22 -2.78 -12.19
C LEU A 124 -1.14 -4.01 -12.26
N GLN A 125 -2.22 -3.94 -13.02
CA GLN A 125 -3.11 -5.06 -13.27
C GLN A 125 -2.38 -6.24 -13.92
N GLU A 126 -1.59 -5.99 -14.97
CA GLU A 126 -0.82 -7.03 -15.64
C GLU A 126 0.24 -7.63 -14.71
N LEU A 127 0.97 -6.82 -13.94
CA LEU A 127 1.96 -7.32 -12.99
C LEU A 127 1.36 -8.26 -11.93
N GLN A 128 0.22 -7.88 -11.35
CA GLN A 128 -0.47 -8.71 -10.36
C GLN A 128 -1.09 -9.97 -11.00
N ARG A 129 -1.63 -9.87 -12.21
CA ARG A 129 -2.15 -11.02 -12.98
C ARG A 129 -1.05 -12.01 -13.32
N LEU A 130 0.10 -11.55 -13.82
CA LEU A 130 1.27 -12.39 -14.09
C LEU A 130 1.78 -13.08 -12.81
N THR A 131 1.74 -12.38 -11.68
CA THR A 131 2.14 -12.94 -10.39
C THR A 131 1.19 -14.04 -9.89
N HIS A 132 -0.10 -13.94 -10.23
CA HIS A 132 -1.12 -14.96 -9.93
C HIS A 132 -1.05 -16.14 -10.91
N ALA A 133 -0.86 -15.89 -12.20
CA ALA A 133 -0.80 -16.91 -13.24
C ALA A 133 0.38 -17.90 -13.06
N ARG A 134 1.52 -17.44 -12.52
CA ARG A 134 2.70 -18.29 -12.27
C ARG A 134 2.41 -19.47 -11.33
N PRO A 135 1.96 -19.27 -10.07
CA PRO A 135 1.61 -20.36 -9.18
C PRO A 135 0.37 -21.14 -9.65
N GLU A 136 -0.56 -20.51 -10.37
CA GLU A 136 -1.69 -21.21 -10.99
C GLU A 136 -1.22 -22.23 -12.03
N PHE A 137 -0.32 -21.84 -12.93
CA PHE A 137 0.27 -22.72 -13.92
C PHE A 137 1.09 -23.85 -13.28
N GLN A 138 1.89 -23.54 -12.26
CA GLN A 138 2.62 -24.56 -11.49
C GLN A 138 1.67 -25.56 -10.83
N TYR A 139 0.58 -25.07 -10.23
CA TYR A 139 -0.45 -25.92 -9.64
C TYR A 139 -1.11 -26.81 -10.69
N PHE A 140 -1.48 -26.26 -11.84
CA PHE A 140 -2.06 -27.01 -12.94
C PHE A 140 -1.11 -28.12 -13.40
N ASN A 141 0.17 -27.83 -13.66
CA ASN A 141 1.16 -28.82 -14.05
C ASN A 141 1.34 -29.92 -13.00
N TYR A 142 1.35 -29.55 -11.72
CA TYR A 142 1.40 -30.52 -10.61
C TYR A 142 0.19 -31.46 -10.66
N THR A 143 -1.03 -30.92 -10.69
CA THR A 143 -2.25 -31.75 -10.74
C THR A 143 -2.33 -32.60 -12.00
N ASN A 144 -1.87 -32.08 -13.14
CA ASN A 144 -1.84 -32.82 -14.39
C ASN A 144 -0.82 -33.97 -14.32
N SER A 145 0.38 -33.73 -13.81
CA SER A 145 1.42 -34.76 -13.67
C SER A 145 0.98 -35.92 -12.77
N ARG A 146 0.25 -35.64 -11.69
CA ARG A 146 -0.29 -36.67 -10.78
C ARG A 146 -1.46 -37.43 -11.40
N ARG A 147 -2.21 -36.83 -12.33
CA ARG A 147 -3.25 -37.52 -13.10
C ARG A 147 -2.67 -38.40 -14.21
N THR A 148 -1.61 -37.96 -14.89
CA THR A 148 -1.00 -38.72 -15.99
C THR A 148 -0.04 -39.80 -15.52
N SER A 149 0.56 -39.63 -14.35
CA SER A 149 1.53 -40.57 -13.76
C SER A 149 1.27 -40.72 -12.26
N PRO A 150 0.14 -41.35 -11.88
CA PRO A 150 -0.22 -41.52 -10.49
C PRO A 150 0.72 -42.52 -9.80
N THR A 151 0.94 -42.31 -8.51
CA THR A 151 1.58 -43.32 -7.64
C THR A 151 0.61 -44.47 -7.35
N LEU A 152 1.11 -45.63 -6.93
CA LEU A 152 0.25 -46.79 -6.56
C LEU A 152 -0.79 -46.41 -5.49
N GLU A 153 -0.40 -45.60 -4.50
CA GLU A 153 -1.31 -45.08 -3.47
C GLU A 153 -2.44 -44.24 -4.05
N GLU A 154 -2.17 -43.43 -5.07
CA GLU A 154 -3.16 -42.57 -5.71
C GLU A 154 -4.10 -43.31 -6.65
N ILE A 155 -3.70 -44.48 -7.14
CA ILE A 155 -4.59 -45.37 -7.89
C ILE A 155 -5.61 -45.99 -6.93
N ILE A 156 -5.15 -46.41 -5.75
CA ILE A 156 -6.00 -47.01 -4.70
C ILE A 156 -6.90 -45.94 -4.06
N SER A 157 -6.39 -44.72 -3.87
CA SER A 157 -7.13 -43.59 -3.31
C SER A 157 -6.86 -42.32 -4.12
N PRO A 158 -7.71 -42.01 -5.12
CA PRO A 158 -7.53 -40.85 -5.97
C PRO A 158 -7.50 -39.54 -5.17
N PRO A 159 -6.47 -38.69 -5.34
CA PRO A 159 -6.38 -37.43 -4.63
C PRO A 159 -7.46 -36.46 -5.12
N THR A 160 -8.17 -35.83 -4.18
CA THR A 160 -9.08 -34.72 -4.48
C THR A 160 -8.29 -33.41 -4.58
N PHE A 161 -8.24 -32.85 -5.78
CA PHE A 161 -7.56 -31.58 -6.03
C PHE A 161 -8.54 -30.41 -5.86
N GLN A 162 -8.26 -29.51 -4.92
CA GLN A 162 -9.03 -28.27 -4.76
C GLN A 162 -8.74 -27.29 -5.91
N THR A 163 -9.77 -26.66 -6.48
CA THR A 163 -9.60 -25.63 -7.50
C THR A 163 -8.68 -24.50 -7.03
N PHE A 164 -7.74 -24.07 -7.88
CA PHE A 164 -6.89 -22.94 -7.58
C PHE A 164 -7.74 -21.67 -7.45
N SER A 165 -7.47 -20.87 -6.42
CA SER A 165 -8.26 -19.68 -6.13
C SER A 165 -8.16 -18.66 -7.28
N SER A 166 -9.32 -18.17 -7.74
CA SER A 166 -9.35 -17.13 -8.77
C SER A 166 -8.74 -15.83 -8.26
N TYR A 167 -8.24 -14.98 -9.17
CA TYR A 167 -7.58 -13.74 -8.79
C TYR A 167 -8.42 -12.84 -7.86
N VAL A 168 -9.74 -12.76 -8.06
CA VAL A 168 -10.65 -11.88 -7.30
C VAL A 168 -11.36 -12.57 -6.13
N ASP A 169 -11.09 -13.86 -5.92
CA ASP A 169 -11.71 -14.65 -4.86
C ASP A 169 -11.35 -14.07 -3.49
N LYS A 170 -12.34 -13.60 -2.74
CA LYS A 170 -12.15 -12.88 -1.48
C LYS A 170 -11.65 -13.78 -0.35
N ASP A 171 -12.04 -15.04 -0.38
CA ASP A 171 -11.70 -16.03 0.65
C ASP A 171 -10.41 -16.79 0.31
N GLY A 172 -9.94 -16.63 -0.94
CA GLY A 172 -8.62 -17.06 -1.39
C GLY A 172 -7.73 -15.87 -1.76
N TYR A 173 -7.30 -15.76 -3.02
CA TYR A 173 -6.21 -14.86 -3.46
C TYR A 173 -6.42 -13.37 -3.15
N ALA A 174 -7.69 -12.93 -3.07
CA ALA A 174 -8.12 -11.58 -2.70
C ALA A 174 -7.42 -10.45 -3.48
N GLY A 175 -7.14 -10.70 -4.77
CA GLY A 175 -6.56 -9.74 -5.70
C GLY A 175 -7.44 -8.51 -5.88
N TYR A 176 -6.79 -7.37 -6.06
CA TYR A 176 -7.47 -6.08 -6.13
C TYR A 176 -6.58 -5.04 -6.80
N ILE A 177 -7.17 -4.32 -7.76
CA ILE A 177 -6.52 -3.21 -8.47
C ILE A 177 -7.31 -1.93 -8.20
N PRO A 178 -6.65 -0.84 -7.78
CA PRO A 178 -7.31 0.43 -7.55
C PRO A 178 -7.70 1.08 -8.89
N SER A 179 -8.69 1.97 -8.85
CA SER A 179 -9.06 2.75 -10.03
C SER A 179 -8.02 3.82 -10.37
N GLY A 180 -7.96 4.23 -11.64
CA GLY A 180 -7.11 5.36 -12.06
C GLY A 180 -7.41 6.66 -11.31
N GLN A 181 -8.67 6.89 -10.90
CA GLN A 181 -9.04 8.05 -10.07
C GLN A 181 -8.43 7.95 -8.66
N TYR A 182 -8.44 6.76 -8.07
CA TYR A 182 -7.77 6.52 -6.79
C TYR A 182 -6.27 6.79 -6.91
N LEU A 183 -5.63 6.30 -7.97
CA LEU A 183 -4.20 6.53 -8.22
C LEU A 183 -3.91 8.03 -8.37
N ARG A 184 -4.75 8.80 -9.05
CA ARG A 184 -4.62 10.26 -9.13
C ARG A 184 -4.62 10.91 -7.74
N ILE A 185 -5.56 10.53 -6.87
CA ILE A 185 -5.64 11.06 -5.49
C ILE A 185 -4.38 10.71 -4.70
N ILE A 186 -3.93 9.46 -4.79
CA ILE A 186 -2.70 9.01 -4.14
C ILE A 186 -1.47 9.76 -4.64
N TYR A 187 -1.38 10.03 -5.94
CA TYR A 187 -0.29 10.81 -6.50
C TYR A 187 -0.22 12.20 -5.85
N THR A 188 -1.36 12.87 -5.69
CA THR A 188 -1.42 14.14 -4.95
C THR A 188 -0.94 14.00 -3.50
N VAL A 189 -1.31 12.91 -2.81
CA VAL A 189 -0.83 12.64 -1.44
C VAL A 189 0.69 12.49 -1.39
N ILE A 190 1.28 11.75 -2.34
CA ILE A 190 2.73 11.54 -2.44
C ILE A 190 3.44 12.85 -2.75
N ILE A 191 2.99 13.59 -3.78
CA ILE A 191 3.61 14.87 -4.17
C ILE A 191 3.54 15.89 -3.04
N ASN A 192 2.40 15.99 -2.33
CA ASN A 192 2.27 16.89 -1.18
C ASN A 192 3.23 16.53 -0.03
N GLU A 193 3.69 15.28 0.06
CA GLU A 193 4.66 14.87 1.05
C GLU A 193 6.07 15.35 0.70
N ILE A 194 6.44 15.34 -0.58
CA ILE A 194 7.78 15.69 -1.05
C ILE A 194 7.90 17.13 -1.59
N CYS A 195 6.78 17.85 -1.78
CA CYS A 195 6.75 19.18 -2.38
C CYS A 195 7.74 20.14 -1.71
N HIS A 196 7.72 20.20 -0.38
CA HIS A 196 8.62 21.05 0.40
C HIS A 196 10.12 20.74 0.17
N LEU A 197 10.48 19.49 -0.12
CA LEU A 197 11.85 19.10 -0.44
C LEU A 197 12.22 19.52 -1.86
N ILE A 198 11.30 19.37 -2.81
CA ILE A 198 11.46 19.83 -4.19
C ILE A 198 11.65 21.34 -4.21
N ASP A 199 10.79 22.09 -3.51
CA ASP A 199 10.86 23.56 -3.41
C ASP A 199 12.22 24.00 -2.84
N LYS A 200 12.69 23.33 -1.78
CA LYS A 200 14.00 23.59 -1.19
C LYS A 200 15.14 23.30 -2.18
N GLN A 201 15.08 22.22 -2.95
CA GLN A 201 16.07 21.93 -3.99
C GLN A 201 16.01 22.95 -5.12
N MET A 202 14.81 23.37 -5.54
CA MET A 202 14.63 24.39 -6.58
C MET A 202 15.22 25.74 -6.17
N MET A 203 15.17 26.10 -4.88
CA MET A 203 15.81 27.32 -4.36
C MET A 203 17.34 27.28 -4.39
N VAL A 204 17.95 26.09 -4.40
CA VAL A 204 19.41 25.91 -4.52
C VAL A 204 19.87 26.01 -5.97
N LEU A 205 18.99 25.69 -6.93
CA LEU A 205 19.30 25.80 -8.35
C LEU A 205 19.37 27.28 -8.74
N GLY A 206 20.54 27.72 -9.21
CA GLY A 206 20.69 29.07 -9.76
C GLY A 206 19.72 29.29 -10.92
N GLY A 207 18.93 30.36 -10.85
CA GLY A 207 17.94 30.67 -11.88
C GLY A 207 18.61 30.93 -13.23
N ARG A 208 18.37 30.08 -14.21
CA ARG A 208 18.53 30.45 -15.62
C ARG A 208 17.21 31.06 -16.08
N VAL A 209 17.24 32.32 -16.50
CA VAL A 209 16.09 32.98 -17.12
C VAL A 209 15.74 32.18 -18.38
N LEU A 210 14.63 31.45 -18.34
CA LEU A 210 14.03 30.87 -19.53
C LEU A 210 13.38 32.04 -20.29
N LYS A 211 14.11 32.61 -21.26
CA LYS A 211 13.49 33.44 -22.29
C LYS A 211 12.65 32.50 -23.16
N GLY A 212 11.33 32.56 -22.98
CA GLY A 212 10.42 31.96 -23.94
C GLY A 212 10.43 32.83 -25.19
N ASP A 213 10.97 32.31 -26.29
CA ASP A 213 10.86 32.96 -27.58
C ASP A 213 9.38 33.04 -27.96
N HIS A 214 8.89 34.25 -28.21
CA HIS A 214 7.50 34.54 -28.59
C HIS A 214 7.17 34.12 -30.05
N THR A 215 7.86 33.13 -30.62
CA THR A 215 7.87 32.88 -32.08
C THR A 215 6.82 31.89 -32.58
N THR A 216 5.66 31.79 -31.93
CA THR A 216 4.49 31.13 -32.54
C THR A 216 3.22 31.94 -32.31
N ALA A 217 3.18 33.13 -32.89
CA ALA A 217 1.94 33.82 -33.23
C ALA A 217 2.16 34.59 -34.54
N LYS A 218 2.17 33.87 -35.66
CA LYS A 218 1.83 34.42 -36.98
C LYS A 218 1.55 33.29 -37.98
N MET A 219 0.39 33.46 -38.62
CA MET A 219 -0.26 32.72 -39.71
C MET A 219 -1.01 31.45 -39.33
#